data_AF-A0A2E2TI41-F1
#
_entry.id   AF-A0A2E2TI41-F1
#
_cell.length_a   1.000
_cell.length_b   1.000
_cell.length_c   1.000
_cell.angle_alpha   90.00
_cell.angle_beta   90.00
_cell.angle_gamma   90.00
#
_symmetry.space_group_name_H-M   'P 1'
#
loop_
_entity.id
_entity.type
_entity.pdbx_description
1 polymer ?
#
loop_
_entity_poly.entity_id
_entity_poly.type
_entity_poly.pdbx_seq_one_letter_code
_entity_poly.pdbx_strand_id
1 'polypeptide(L)'
;MSINFNKGHERVIFLRKLCRVSQREFCEKASFANMLGVATLRLIESNKRSMTEYTAKKIIERATELGIECTLDWLLNNIGTQPKKNVDFSSNCSSEARGERLSHLMAIAKLNDEEVTSTVSANTIQGWRHGKFGGVNVNAAEDIIYNLQQAGVNTTAEWLLLGNSLKPMIGETAEFNYKKHMLSKVIDMLNTSEVKKINFAHFSCCILQSFTALDELDNCFCYINDNIFYGRQINEKIVLTSLCGEKEYSPSKEELTKIKRIVMFS
;
A
#
# COMPACT_ATOMS: atom_id res chain seq x y z
N MET A 1 20.56 -45.50 26.92
CA MET A 1 20.53 -44.05 27.22
C MET A 1 19.23 -43.47 26.67
N SER A 2 18.25 -43.29 27.53
CA SER A 2 16.94 -42.73 27.17
C SER A 2 17.11 -41.23 26.97
N ILE A 3 17.20 -40.79 25.71
CA ILE A 3 17.17 -39.36 25.41
C ILE A 3 15.73 -38.92 25.67
N ASN A 4 15.51 -38.33 26.84
CA ASN A 4 14.25 -37.69 27.18
C ASN A 4 14.18 -36.40 26.35
N PHE A 5 13.85 -36.54 25.07
CA PHE A 5 13.70 -35.42 24.16
C PHE A 5 12.54 -34.58 24.66
N ASN A 6 12.90 -33.47 25.28
CA ASN A 6 11.99 -32.45 25.75
C ASN A 6 10.99 -32.14 24.61
N LYS A 7 9.68 -32.23 24.90
CA LYS A 7 8.58 -31.91 23.96
C LYS A 7 8.57 -30.43 23.51
N GLY A 8 9.65 -29.68 23.76
CA GLY A 8 9.84 -28.31 23.34
C GLY A 8 9.74 -28.12 21.83
N HIS A 9 10.19 -29.08 21.02
CA HIS A 9 10.04 -28.99 19.56
C HIS A 9 8.56 -28.98 19.14
N GLU A 10 7.72 -29.83 19.73
CA GLU A 10 6.27 -29.86 19.47
C GLU A 10 5.61 -28.54 19.88
N ARG A 11 6.05 -27.95 21.00
CA ARG A 11 5.56 -26.65 21.48
C ARG A 11 5.95 -25.49 20.56
N VAL A 12 7.14 -25.51 19.98
CA VAL A 12 7.56 -24.53 18.96
C VAL A 12 6.74 -24.67 17.68
N ILE A 13 6.52 -25.91 17.22
CA ILE A 13 5.63 -26.17 16.07
C ILE A 13 4.22 -25.65 16.37
N PHE A 14 3.70 -25.94 17.57
CA PHE A 14 2.39 -25.48 18.02
C PHE A 14 2.30 -23.95 17.98
N LEU A 15 3.27 -23.24 18.57
CA LEU A 15 3.30 -21.77 18.57
C LEU A 15 3.28 -21.21 17.15
N ARG A 16 4.18 -21.69 16.27
CA ARG A 16 4.23 -21.20 14.89
C ARG A 16 2.94 -21.48 14.13
N LYS A 17 2.37 -22.67 14.30
CA LYS A 17 1.09 -23.03 13.67
C LYS A 17 -0.06 -22.18 14.23
N LEU A 18 -0.03 -21.86 15.52
CA LEU A 18 -0.98 -20.95 16.15
C LEU A 18 -0.87 -19.54 15.53
N CYS A 19 0.34 -19.08 15.19
CA CYS A 19 0.57 -17.84 14.43
C CYS A 19 0.08 -17.90 12.98
N ARG A 20 -0.15 -19.09 12.41
CA ARG A 20 -0.49 -19.33 10.99
C ARG A 20 0.57 -18.82 9.98
N VAL A 21 1.84 -18.89 10.35
CA VAL A 21 2.94 -18.46 9.46
C VAL A 21 3.86 -19.63 9.09
N SER A 22 4.54 -19.50 7.95
CA SER A 22 5.62 -20.41 7.54
C SER A 22 6.85 -20.27 8.43
N GLN A 23 7.79 -21.23 8.36
CA GLN A 23 9.08 -21.12 9.08
C GLN A 23 9.86 -19.86 8.66
N ARG A 24 9.77 -19.49 7.39
CA ARG A 24 10.45 -18.33 6.84
C ARG A 24 9.86 -17.03 7.40
N GLU A 25 8.55 -16.87 7.32
CA GLU A 25 7.82 -15.71 7.84
C GLU A 25 7.93 -15.59 9.37
N PHE A 26 7.93 -16.73 10.08
CA PHE A 26 8.16 -16.73 11.52
C PHE A 26 9.55 -16.15 11.86
N CYS A 27 10.54 -16.36 11.01
CA CYS A 27 11.89 -15.82 11.17
C CYS A 27 12.10 -14.44 10.50
N GLU A 28 11.13 -13.88 9.77
CA GLU A 28 11.27 -12.62 9.02
C GLU A 28 10.75 -11.39 9.80
N LYS A 29 11.61 -10.36 9.95
CA LYS A 29 11.45 -8.98 10.53
C LYS A 29 11.65 -8.85 12.07
N ALA A 30 12.01 -7.72 12.71
CA ALA A 30 12.32 -6.33 12.28
C ALA A 30 13.61 -5.72 12.89
N SER A 31 14.34 -6.43 13.76
CA SER A 31 15.57 -5.96 14.39
C SER A 31 16.71 -6.96 14.17
N PHE A 32 17.87 -6.48 13.69
CA PHE A 32 19.06 -7.32 13.45
C PHE A 32 19.57 -8.02 14.73
N ALA A 33 19.26 -7.48 15.90
CA ALA A 33 19.74 -7.99 17.19
C ALA A 33 19.08 -9.33 17.60
N ASN A 34 17.82 -9.56 17.22
CA ASN A 34 17.02 -10.69 17.74
C ASN A 34 16.68 -11.76 16.71
N MET A 35 17.31 -11.74 15.53
CA MET A 35 16.99 -12.68 14.45
C MET A 35 17.21 -14.14 14.87
N LEU A 36 16.17 -14.96 14.67
CA LEU A 36 16.23 -16.42 14.74
C LEU A 36 16.45 -16.95 13.33
N GLY A 37 17.57 -17.63 13.07
CA GLY A 37 17.82 -18.20 11.75
C GLY A 37 16.84 -19.33 11.41
N VAL A 38 16.31 -19.33 10.18
CA VAL A 38 15.38 -20.38 9.67
C VAL A 38 15.96 -21.78 9.85
N ALA A 39 17.27 -21.96 9.60
CA ALA A 39 17.95 -23.23 9.80
C ALA A 39 17.92 -23.69 11.28
N THR A 40 18.07 -22.75 12.22
CA THR A 40 17.99 -23.05 13.66
C THR A 40 16.58 -23.47 14.04
N LEU A 41 15.55 -22.72 13.60
CA LEU A 41 14.16 -23.08 13.84
C LEU A 41 13.83 -24.47 13.28
N ARG A 42 14.28 -24.78 12.05
CA ARG A 42 14.07 -26.09 11.43
C ARG A 42 14.72 -27.23 12.20
N LEU A 43 15.93 -27.04 12.71
CA LEU A 43 16.61 -28.05 13.53
C LEU A 43 15.87 -28.29 14.86
N ILE A 44 15.33 -27.23 15.46
CA ILE A 44 14.54 -27.33 16.69
C ILE A 44 13.23 -28.07 16.40
N GLU A 45 12.45 -27.65 15.40
CA GLU A 45 11.17 -28.29 15.06
C GLU A 45 11.32 -29.77 14.64
N SER A 46 12.44 -30.12 14.00
CA SER A 46 12.74 -31.52 13.65
C SER A 46 13.33 -32.34 14.81
N ASN A 47 13.36 -31.78 16.03
CA ASN A 47 13.94 -32.40 17.21
C ASN A 47 15.44 -32.78 17.04
N LYS A 48 16.13 -32.14 16.10
CA LYS A 48 17.57 -32.33 15.81
C LYS A 48 18.47 -31.42 16.65
N ARG A 49 17.88 -30.42 17.32
CA ARG A 49 18.58 -29.49 18.20
C ARG A 49 17.73 -29.18 19.43
N SER A 50 18.33 -29.25 20.61
CA SER A 50 17.67 -28.80 21.84
C SER A 50 17.52 -27.28 21.84
N MET A 51 16.37 -26.82 22.34
CA MET A 51 16.09 -25.40 22.50
C MET A 51 16.81 -24.86 23.74
N THR A 52 17.66 -23.86 23.55
CA THR A 52 18.28 -23.12 24.67
C THR A 52 17.32 -22.05 25.18
N GLU A 53 17.51 -21.61 26.42
CA GLU A 53 16.71 -20.51 26.99
C GLU A 53 16.79 -19.23 26.14
N TYR A 54 17.98 -18.89 25.64
CA TYR A 54 18.16 -17.77 24.72
C TYR A 54 17.33 -17.91 23.44
N THR A 55 17.27 -19.12 22.88
CA THR A 55 16.47 -19.38 21.67
C THR A 55 14.98 -19.36 21.97
N ALA A 56 14.57 -19.89 23.13
CA ALA A 56 13.19 -19.83 23.60
C ALA A 56 12.72 -18.38 23.78
N LYS A 57 13.54 -17.50 24.37
CA LYS A 57 13.25 -16.07 24.50
C LYS A 57 13.00 -15.41 23.14
N LYS A 58 13.84 -15.68 22.14
CA LYS A 58 13.64 -15.18 20.76
C LYS A 58 12.33 -15.69 20.13
N ILE A 59 12.01 -16.97 20.34
CA ILE A 59 10.75 -17.56 19.83
C ILE A 59 9.54 -16.91 20.51
N ILE A 60 9.62 -16.65 21.82
CA ILE A 60 8.55 -16.00 22.59
C ILE A 60 8.37 -14.56 22.15
N GLU A 61 9.44 -13.78 22.08
CA GLU A 61 9.41 -12.40 21.60
C GLU A 61 8.72 -12.32 20.23
N ARG A 62 9.10 -13.23 19.32
CA ARG A 62 8.47 -13.32 18.01
C ARG A 62 7.01 -13.76 18.06
N ALA A 63 6.66 -14.72 18.92
CA ALA A 63 5.27 -15.13 19.11
C ALA A 63 4.42 -13.96 19.63
N THR A 64 4.97 -13.16 20.55
CA THR A 64 4.35 -11.96 21.11
C THR A 64 4.13 -10.89 20.05
N GLU A 65 5.12 -10.61 19.19
CA GLU A 65 4.95 -9.72 18.02
C GLU A 65 3.83 -10.20 17.08
N LEU A 66 3.63 -11.52 17.00
CA LEU A 66 2.56 -12.16 16.22
C LEU A 66 1.25 -12.31 17.01
N GLY A 67 1.12 -11.65 18.17
CA GLY A 67 -0.09 -11.60 18.98
C GLY A 67 -0.37 -12.87 19.79
N ILE A 68 0.65 -13.65 20.11
CA ILE A 68 0.56 -14.83 20.97
C ILE A 68 1.32 -14.60 22.27
N GLU A 69 0.60 -14.69 23.37
CA GLU A 69 1.22 -14.67 24.69
C GLU A 69 1.73 -16.07 25.04
N CYS A 70 3.03 -16.16 25.35
CA CYS A 70 3.69 -17.40 25.72
C CYS A 70 4.71 -17.16 26.82
N THR A 71 4.73 -18.02 27.83
CA THR A 71 5.75 -17.95 28.90
C THR A 71 6.94 -18.85 28.58
N LEU A 72 8.09 -18.50 29.17
CA LEU A 72 9.33 -19.27 29.04
C LEU A 72 9.19 -20.66 29.66
N ASP A 73 8.55 -20.74 30.82
CA ASP A 73 8.29 -21.99 31.54
C ASP A 73 7.38 -22.93 30.77
N TRP A 74 6.36 -22.41 30.07
CA TRP A 74 5.53 -23.25 29.22
C TRP A 74 6.34 -23.79 28.04
N LEU A 75 7.10 -22.92 27.36
CA LEU A 75 7.85 -23.32 26.17
C LEU A 75 8.96 -24.33 26.49
N LEU A 76 9.69 -24.16 27.59
CA LEU A 76 10.80 -25.04 27.97
C LEU A 76 10.36 -26.27 28.76
N ASN A 77 9.39 -26.12 29.67
CA ASN A 77 9.07 -27.11 30.69
C ASN A 77 7.61 -27.60 30.67
N ASN A 78 6.76 -27.03 29.79
CA ASN A 78 5.32 -27.31 29.76
C ASN A 78 4.61 -26.97 31.08
N ILE A 79 5.09 -25.95 31.79
CA ILE A 79 4.52 -25.49 33.06
C ILE A 79 3.70 -24.22 32.79
N GLY A 80 2.50 -24.16 33.37
CA GLY A 80 1.62 -23.00 33.26
C GLY A 80 0.57 -23.13 32.16
N THR A 81 0.02 -22.00 31.73
CA THR A 81 -1.08 -21.95 30.75
C THR A 81 -0.57 -22.11 29.32
N GLN A 82 -1.27 -22.95 28.55
CA GLN A 82 -1.01 -23.08 27.11
C GLN A 82 -1.21 -21.73 26.40
N PRO A 83 -0.30 -21.35 25.48
CA PRO A 83 -0.40 -20.12 24.70
C PRO A 83 -1.73 -20.03 23.98
N LYS A 84 -2.33 -18.85 24.06
CA LYS A 84 -3.55 -18.51 23.35
C LYS A 84 -3.25 -17.31 22.47
N LYS A 85 -3.94 -17.24 21.34
CA LYS A 85 -4.00 -16.02 20.56
C LYS A 85 -4.65 -14.96 21.41
N ASN A 86 -3.99 -13.82 21.57
CA ASN A 86 -4.60 -12.69 22.22
C ASN A 86 -5.77 -12.24 21.33
N VAL A 87 -7.00 -12.37 21.85
CA VAL A 87 -8.22 -12.35 21.03
C VAL A 87 -8.40 -11.01 20.32
N ASP A 88 -7.83 -9.94 20.88
CA ASP A 88 -7.85 -8.59 20.30
C ASP A 88 -6.90 -8.40 19.10
N PHE A 89 -5.84 -9.22 18.96
CA PHE A 89 -4.92 -9.14 17.82
C PHE A 89 -5.30 -10.09 16.66
N SER A 90 -5.95 -11.22 16.95
CA SER A 90 -6.05 -12.32 15.98
C SER A 90 -7.16 -12.18 14.94
N SER A 91 -8.24 -11.46 15.24
CA SER A 91 -9.27 -11.11 14.24
C SER A 91 -8.69 -10.11 13.25
N ASN A 92 -8.06 -9.04 13.76
CA ASN A 92 -7.50 -7.97 12.95
C ASN A 92 -6.27 -8.40 12.13
N CYS A 93 -5.45 -9.34 12.59
CA CYS A 93 -4.27 -9.78 11.84
C CYS A 93 -4.51 -10.98 10.90
N SER A 94 -5.75 -11.48 10.82
CA SER A 94 -6.08 -12.60 9.93
C SER A 94 -5.86 -12.23 8.44
N SER A 95 -5.57 -13.23 7.61
CA SER A 95 -5.45 -13.05 6.16
C SER A 95 -6.73 -12.47 5.56
N GLU A 96 -7.87 -12.88 6.09
CA GLU A 96 -9.21 -12.40 5.75
C GLU A 96 -9.36 -10.91 6.11
N ALA A 97 -9.01 -10.51 7.34
CA ALA A 97 -9.07 -9.11 7.75
C ALA A 97 -8.09 -8.21 6.98
N ARG A 98 -6.90 -8.72 6.62
CA ARG A 98 -5.99 -8.01 5.70
C ARG A 98 -6.61 -7.86 4.31
N GLY A 99 -7.30 -8.88 3.81
CA GLY A 99 -8.00 -8.84 2.53
C GLY A 99 -9.16 -7.86 2.51
N GLU A 100 -9.93 -7.78 3.60
CA GLU A 100 -10.99 -6.78 3.78
C GLU A 100 -10.43 -5.36 3.81
N ARG A 101 -9.36 -5.12 4.57
CA ARG A 101 -8.69 -3.81 4.60
C ARG A 101 -8.09 -3.41 3.27
N LEU A 102 -7.48 -4.35 2.54
CA LEU A 102 -6.99 -4.09 1.19
C LEU A 102 -8.15 -3.69 0.26
N SER A 103 -9.26 -4.45 0.30
CA SER A 103 -10.45 -4.13 -0.50
C SER A 103 -11.03 -2.76 -0.15
N HIS A 104 -11.04 -2.41 1.13
CA HIS A 104 -11.47 -1.09 1.60
C HIS A 104 -10.58 0.03 1.06
N LEU A 105 -9.25 -0.13 1.13
CA LEU A 105 -8.28 0.85 0.61
C LEU A 105 -8.42 1.04 -0.89
N MET A 106 -8.56 -0.05 -1.64
CA MET A 106 -8.75 0.02 -3.09
C MET A 106 -10.07 0.72 -3.47
N ALA A 107 -11.14 0.48 -2.71
CA ALA A 107 -12.41 1.17 -2.91
C ALA A 107 -12.31 2.68 -2.66
N ILE A 108 -11.58 3.09 -1.61
CA ILE A 108 -11.30 4.51 -1.34
C ILE A 108 -10.47 5.12 -2.48
N ALA A 109 -9.42 4.44 -2.92
CA ALA A 109 -8.49 4.94 -3.93
C ALA A 109 -9.01 4.83 -5.37
N LYS A 110 -10.14 4.13 -5.60
CA LYS A 110 -10.68 3.79 -6.92
C LYS A 110 -9.65 3.10 -7.84
N LEU A 111 -8.77 2.29 -7.26
CA LEU A 111 -7.75 1.52 -8.00
C LEU A 111 -8.26 0.11 -8.33
N ASN A 112 -7.87 -0.39 -9.50
CA ASN A 112 -8.10 -1.79 -9.87
C ASN A 112 -6.95 -2.71 -9.36
N ASP A 113 -7.09 -4.03 -9.55
CA ASP A 113 -6.11 -5.02 -9.06
C ASP A 113 -4.71 -4.91 -9.74
N GLU A 114 -4.61 -4.28 -10.90
CA GLU A 114 -3.35 -4.03 -11.64
C GLU A 114 -2.66 -2.73 -11.21
N GLU A 115 -3.43 -1.76 -10.70
CA GLU A 115 -2.92 -0.43 -10.35
C GLU A 115 -2.48 -0.32 -8.88
N VAL A 116 -2.94 -1.22 -8.02
CA VAL A 116 -2.64 -1.16 -6.57
C VAL A 116 -1.18 -1.49 -6.24
N THR A 117 -0.47 -2.14 -7.16
CA THR A 117 0.87 -2.69 -6.95
C THR A 117 1.62 -2.79 -8.28
N SER A 118 2.92 -2.56 -8.25
CA SER A 118 3.79 -2.77 -9.41
C SER A 118 4.54 -4.11 -9.36
N THR A 119 4.53 -4.75 -8.19
CA THR A 119 5.43 -5.87 -7.86
C THR A 119 4.76 -7.24 -7.91
N VAL A 120 3.44 -7.31 -7.78
CA VAL A 120 2.68 -8.57 -7.77
C VAL A 120 1.57 -8.58 -8.81
N SER A 121 1.22 -9.78 -9.29
CA SER A 121 0.18 -9.95 -10.31
C SER A 121 -1.22 -9.68 -9.77
N ALA A 122 -2.13 -9.23 -10.64
CA ALA A 122 -3.54 -9.02 -10.29
C ALA A 122 -4.20 -10.25 -9.66
N ASN A 123 -3.89 -11.46 -10.14
CA ASN A 123 -4.39 -12.71 -9.56
C ASN A 123 -3.96 -12.90 -8.09
N THR A 124 -2.76 -12.44 -7.74
CA THR A 124 -2.25 -12.51 -6.36
C THR A 124 -3.00 -11.52 -5.47
N ILE A 125 -3.21 -10.30 -5.96
CA ILE A 125 -4.03 -9.27 -5.27
C ILE A 125 -5.44 -9.78 -5.04
N GLN A 126 -6.09 -10.32 -6.06
CA GLN A 126 -7.41 -10.92 -5.94
C GLN A 126 -7.40 -12.05 -4.90
N GLY A 127 -6.36 -12.90 -4.90
CA GLY A 127 -6.15 -13.92 -3.88
C GLY A 127 -6.10 -13.34 -2.46
N TRP A 128 -5.30 -12.30 -2.24
CA TRP A 128 -5.17 -11.64 -0.94
C TRP A 128 -6.44 -10.97 -0.46
N ARG A 129 -7.21 -10.35 -1.35
CA ARG A 129 -8.53 -9.77 -1.02
C ARG A 129 -9.51 -10.80 -0.45
N HIS A 130 -9.37 -12.06 -0.86
CA HIS A 130 -10.16 -13.18 -0.33
C HIS A 130 -9.45 -13.95 0.80
N GLY A 131 -8.39 -13.40 1.40
CA GLY A 131 -7.63 -14.04 2.47
C GLY A 131 -6.85 -15.30 2.04
N LYS A 132 -6.63 -15.51 0.74
CA LYS A 132 -5.86 -16.66 0.23
C LYS A 132 -4.36 -16.40 0.29
N PHE A 133 -3.56 -17.47 0.14
CA PHE A 133 -2.10 -17.42 0.04
C PHE A 133 -1.37 -16.80 1.24
N GLY A 134 -1.97 -16.83 2.44
CA GLY A 134 -1.39 -16.22 3.64
C GLY A 134 -1.61 -14.71 3.77
N GLY A 135 -2.33 -14.10 2.81
CA GLY A 135 -2.63 -12.67 2.79
C GLY A 135 -1.45 -11.78 2.39
N VAL A 136 -1.64 -10.47 2.51
CA VAL A 136 -0.64 -9.46 2.16
C VAL A 136 0.60 -9.63 3.04
N ASN A 137 1.77 -9.76 2.42
CA ASN A 137 3.07 -9.75 3.12
C ASN A 137 3.59 -8.32 3.26
N VAL A 138 4.60 -8.11 4.10
CA VAL A 138 5.02 -6.76 4.47
C VAL A 138 5.68 -6.00 3.32
N ASN A 139 6.45 -6.67 2.46
CA ASN A 139 7.11 -6.00 1.32
C ASN A 139 6.07 -5.53 0.29
N ALA A 140 5.05 -6.36 0.04
CA ALA A 140 3.94 -5.98 -0.82
C ALA A 140 3.06 -4.90 -0.19
N ALA A 141 2.89 -4.92 1.13
CA ALA A 141 2.15 -3.86 1.84
C ALA A 141 2.82 -2.49 1.66
N GLU A 142 4.15 -2.42 1.68
CA GLU A 142 4.91 -1.18 1.47
C GLU A 142 4.71 -0.64 0.03
N ASP A 143 4.79 -1.49 -0.99
CA ASP A 143 4.49 -1.11 -2.40
C ASP A 143 3.03 -0.67 -2.57
N ILE A 144 2.08 -1.41 -1.98
CA ILE A 144 0.66 -1.04 -2.00
C ILE A 144 0.43 0.33 -1.36
N ILE A 145 1.03 0.60 -0.19
CA ILE A 145 0.89 1.89 0.48
C ILE A 145 1.49 3.01 -0.39
N TYR A 146 2.64 2.77 -1.02
CA TYR A 146 3.23 3.75 -1.93
C TYR A 146 2.27 4.13 -3.07
N ASN A 147 1.66 3.16 -3.75
CA ASN A 147 0.71 3.44 -4.83
C ASN A 147 -0.60 4.07 -4.33
N LEU A 148 -1.09 3.66 -3.16
CA LEU A 148 -2.25 4.29 -2.51
C LEU A 148 -1.99 5.75 -2.16
N GLN A 149 -0.78 6.09 -1.70
CA GLN A 149 -0.37 7.47 -1.44
C GLN A 149 -0.28 8.30 -2.73
N GLN A 150 0.18 7.72 -3.85
CA GLN A 150 0.13 8.39 -5.16
C GLN A 150 -1.32 8.64 -5.61
N ALA A 151 -2.24 7.73 -5.27
CA ALA A 151 -3.68 7.90 -5.45
C ALA A 151 -4.34 8.78 -4.37
N GLY A 152 -3.55 9.33 -3.44
CA GLY A 152 -4.01 10.28 -2.44
C GLY A 152 -4.59 9.69 -1.14
N VAL A 153 -4.51 8.38 -0.95
CA VAL A 153 -4.96 7.73 0.27
C VAL A 153 -3.82 7.71 1.29
N ASN A 154 -4.02 8.43 2.40
CA ASN A 154 -3.09 8.43 3.52
C ASN A 154 -3.36 7.22 4.41
N THR A 155 -2.41 6.29 4.46
CA THR A 155 -2.47 5.07 5.28
C THR A 155 -1.06 4.56 5.57
N THR A 156 -0.94 3.53 6.41
CA THR A 156 0.33 2.88 6.76
C THR A 156 0.27 1.38 6.48
N ALA A 157 1.44 0.77 6.27
CA ALA A 157 1.54 -0.69 6.13
C ALA A 157 1.09 -1.40 7.41
N GLU A 158 1.32 -0.78 8.57
CA GLU A 158 0.87 -1.27 9.87
C GLU A 158 -0.66 -1.33 9.95
N TRP A 159 -1.37 -0.30 9.47
CA TRP A 159 -2.83 -0.33 9.38
C TRP A 159 -3.31 -1.49 8.50
N LEU A 160 -2.72 -1.63 7.32
CA LEU A 160 -3.11 -2.67 6.37
C LEU A 160 -2.89 -4.08 6.96
N LEU A 161 -1.76 -4.30 7.62
CA LEU A 161 -1.37 -5.62 8.11
C LEU A 161 -2.02 -6.00 9.44
N LEU A 162 -2.18 -5.02 10.33
CA LEU A 162 -2.56 -5.25 11.72
C LEU A 162 -3.91 -4.61 12.09
N GLY A 163 -4.41 -3.66 11.31
CA GLY A 163 -5.56 -2.83 11.69
C GLY A 163 -5.25 -1.84 12.82
N ASN A 164 -3.98 -1.75 13.22
CA ASN A 164 -3.50 -0.92 14.32
C ASN A 164 -2.86 0.33 13.72
N SER A 165 -3.60 1.43 13.69
CA SER A 165 -3.13 2.82 13.54
C SER A 165 -4.34 3.72 13.19
N LEU A 166 -4.07 4.97 12.82
CA LEU A 166 -5.08 5.85 12.22
C LEU A 166 -5.72 5.21 11.00
N LYS A 167 -7.05 5.31 10.92
CA LYS A 167 -7.87 4.84 9.80
C LYS A 167 -7.48 5.59 8.52
N PRO A 168 -7.51 4.93 7.35
CA PRO A 168 -7.21 5.56 6.07
C PRO A 168 -8.13 6.74 5.82
N MET A 169 -7.56 7.82 5.32
CA MET A 169 -8.27 9.02 4.94
C MET A 169 -7.83 9.45 3.55
N ILE A 170 -8.75 10.00 2.78
CA ILE A 170 -8.45 10.72 1.55
C ILE A 170 -7.79 12.03 2.00
N GLY A 171 -6.52 12.26 1.66
CA GLY A 171 -5.85 13.51 1.99
C GLY A 171 -6.47 14.68 1.22
N GLU A 172 -6.39 15.91 1.73
CA GLU A 172 -6.76 17.11 0.94
C GLU A 172 -5.90 17.25 -0.33
N THR A 173 -4.69 16.67 -0.32
CA THR A 173 -3.78 16.57 -1.46
C THR A 173 -4.12 15.41 -2.42
N ALA A 174 -5.11 14.57 -2.09
CA ALA A 174 -5.44 13.37 -2.84
C ALA A 174 -6.03 13.67 -4.21
N GLU A 175 -6.95 14.62 -4.26
CA GLU A 175 -7.59 15.01 -5.51
C GLU A 175 -6.56 15.66 -6.44
N PHE A 176 -5.67 16.48 -5.88
CA PHE A 176 -4.57 17.10 -6.62
C PHE A 176 -3.55 16.07 -7.13
N ASN A 177 -3.12 15.13 -6.29
CA ASN A 177 -2.14 14.10 -6.67
C ASN A 177 -2.73 13.06 -7.63
N TYR A 178 -4.01 12.70 -7.48
CA TYR A 178 -4.73 11.86 -8.44
C TYR A 178 -4.83 12.55 -9.80
N LYS A 179 -5.23 13.83 -9.83
CA LYS A 179 -5.24 14.63 -11.07
C LYS A 179 -3.84 14.72 -11.69
N LYS A 180 -2.80 14.92 -10.87
CA LYS A 180 -1.39 14.97 -11.33
C LYS A 180 -0.91 13.62 -11.87
N HIS A 181 -1.24 12.50 -11.22
CA HIS A 181 -0.90 11.16 -11.67
C HIS A 181 -1.59 10.79 -12.98
N MET A 182 -2.89 11.10 -13.10
CA MET A 182 -3.65 10.94 -14.34
C MET A 182 -3.04 11.78 -15.48
N LEU A 183 -2.64 13.03 -15.21
CA LEU A 183 -1.91 13.84 -16.19
C LEU A 183 -0.57 13.22 -16.58
N SER A 184 0.20 12.71 -15.62
CA SER A 184 1.48 12.05 -15.92
C SER A 184 1.29 10.84 -16.83
N LYS A 185 0.30 9.98 -16.54
CA LYS A 185 -0.04 8.83 -17.41
C LYS A 185 -0.44 9.28 -18.82
N VAL A 186 -1.24 10.33 -18.95
CA VAL A 186 -1.63 10.88 -20.26
C VAL A 186 -0.41 11.43 -21.00
N ILE A 187 0.48 12.14 -20.32
CA ILE A 187 1.73 12.66 -20.90
C ILE A 187 2.64 11.51 -21.35
N ASP A 188 2.80 10.47 -20.54
CA ASP A 188 3.59 9.29 -20.87
C ASP A 188 3.00 8.54 -22.06
N MET A 189 1.67 8.40 -22.12
CA MET A 189 0.98 7.82 -23.29
C MET A 189 1.19 8.66 -24.56
N LEU A 190 1.16 9.99 -24.44
CA LEU A 190 1.43 10.90 -25.56
C LEU A 190 2.90 10.83 -26.02
N ASN A 191 3.83 10.58 -25.10
CA ASN A 191 5.26 10.51 -25.39
C ASN A 191 5.74 9.14 -25.90
N THR A 192 5.08 8.05 -25.50
CA THR A 192 5.47 6.66 -25.82
C THR A 192 4.84 6.13 -27.09
N SER A 193 3.70 6.67 -27.50
CA SER A 193 3.09 6.29 -28.77
C SER A 193 3.79 7.02 -29.92
N GLU A 194 4.07 6.34 -31.04
CA GLU A 194 4.60 6.91 -32.31
C GLU A 194 3.59 7.85 -33.00
N VAL A 195 2.98 8.72 -32.20
CA VAL A 195 1.88 9.60 -32.53
C VAL A 195 2.46 10.95 -32.95
N LYS A 196 3.36 10.93 -33.92
CA LYS A 196 3.69 12.14 -34.69
C LYS A 196 2.55 12.56 -35.64
N LYS A 197 1.43 11.81 -35.66
CA LYS A 197 0.30 12.02 -36.59
C LYS A 197 -1.10 11.69 -36.03
N ILE A 198 -1.34 11.71 -34.70
CA ILE A 198 -2.76 11.77 -34.27
C ILE A 198 -3.22 13.20 -34.49
N ASN A 199 -4.12 13.34 -35.45
CA ASN A 199 -4.92 14.52 -35.65
C ASN A 199 -5.73 14.74 -34.34
N PHE A 200 -5.24 15.63 -33.48
CA PHE A 200 -5.80 15.93 -32.15
C PHE A 200 -7.29 16.32 -32.16
N ALA A 201 -7.89 16.50 -33.34
CA ALA A 201 -9.34 16.61 -33.52
C ALA A 201 -10.10 15.39 -32.96
N HIS A 202 -9.55 14.17 -33.09
CA HIS A 202 -10.26 12.94 -32.68
C HIS A 202 -10.23 12.70 -31.16
N PHE A 203 -9.14 13.09 -30.48
CA PHE A 203 -9.03 12.97 -29.02
C PHE A 203 -9.84 14.05 -28.28
N SER A 204 -10.19 15.14 -28.96
CA SER A 204 -11.00 16.23 -28.40
C SER A 204 -12.47 15.86 -28.17
N CYS A 205 -12.95 14.73 -28.70
CA CYS A 205 -14.37 14.36 -28.62
C CYS A 205 -14.78 13.76 -27.27
N CYS A 206 -13.82 13.27 -26.45
CA CYS A 206 -14.16 12.56 -25.21
C CYS A 206 -14.12 13.42 -23.93
N ILE A 207 -13.64 14.67 -23.96
CA ILE A 207 -13.51 15.53 -22.76
C ILE A 207 -13.88 17.00 -23.06
N LEU A 208 -14.89 17.24 -23.90
CA LEU A 208 -15.38 18.59 -24.18
C LEU A 208 -16.91 18.58 -24.23
N GLN A 209 -17.55 18.79 -23.08
CA GLN A 209 -18.86 19.43 -23.08
C GLN A 209 -18.65 20.94 -23.00
N SER A 210 -19.32 21.63 -23.92
CA SER A 210 -19.17 23.03 -24.31
C SER A 210 -19.54 24.00 -23.18
N PHE A 211 -18.67 24.96 -22.88
CA PHE A 211 -19.06 26.20 -22.21
C PHE A 211 -18.47 27.41 -22.91
N THR A 212 -19.34 28.38 -23.21
CA THR A 212 -19.09 29.65 -23.88
C THR A 212 -18.91 30.82 -22.90
N ALA A 213 -18.55 30.56 -21.65
CA ALA A 213 -18.28 31.61 -20.67
C ALA A 213 -16.87 31.41 -20.08
N LEU A 214 -15.99 32.39 -20.32
CA LEU A 214 -14.63 32.49 -19.78
C LEU A 214 -14.61 32.76 -18.26
N ASP A 215 -15.77 32.71 -17.60
CA ASP A 215 -15.99 33.18 -16.23
C ASP A 215 -15.80 32.07 -15.18
N GLU A 216 -15.57 30.81 -15.59
CA GLU A 216 -15.46 29.65 -14.68
C GLU A 216 -14.21 28.79 -14.99
N LEU A 217 -13.03 29.40 -14.96
CA LEU A 217 -11.74 28.71 -15.16
C LEU A 217 -11.16 28.14 -13.86
N ASP A 218 -12.01 27.59 -12.99
CA ASP A 218 -11.53 26.98 -11.76
C ASP A 218 -11.21 25.50 -12.01
N ASN A 219 -9.97 25.10 -11.72
CA ASN A 219 -9.46 23.74 -11.89
C ASN A 219 -9.31 23.23 -13.35
N CYS A 220 -9.02 24.11 -14.30
CA CYS A 220 -8.90 23.76 -15.71
C CYS A 220 -7.45 23.59 -16.17
N PHE A 221 -7.22 22.78 -17.21
CA PHE A 221 -5.94 22.78 -17.92
C PHE A 221 -6.07 23.51 -19.25
N CYS A 222 -5.13 24.40 -19.56
CA CYS A 222 -5.10 25.16 -20.80
C CYS A 222 -3.75 25.05 -21.50
N TYR A 223 -3.78 25.07 -22.83
CA TYR A 223 -2.58 24.99 -23.67
C TYR A 223 -2.29 26.36 -24.30
N ILE A 224 -1.14 26.96 -23.97
CA ILE A 224 -0.72 28.27 -24.46
C ILE A 224 0.72 28.17 -24.97
N ASN A 225 0.95 28.52 -26.24
CA ASN A 225 2.28 28.55 -26.87
C ASN A 225 3.11 27.28 -26.59
N ASP A 226 2.51 26.12 -26.85
CA ASP A 226 3.11 24.80 -26.65
C ASP A 226 3.43 24.38 -25.21
N ASN A 227 2.86 25.09 -24.23
CA ASN A 227 2.99 24.78 -22.81
C ASN A 227 1.63 24.46 -22.18
N ILE A 228 1.61 23.52 -21.22
CA ILE A 228 0.43 23.17 -20.43
C ILE A 228 0.45 23.94 -19.12
N PHE A 229 -0.66 24.62 -18.85
CA PHE A 229 -0.88 25.35 -17.60
C PHE A 229 -2.10 24.81 -16.88
N TYR A 230 -2.04 24.85 -15.55
CA TYR A 230 -3.20 24.66 -14.69
C TYR A 230 -3.74 26.03 -14.27
N GLY A 231 -5.01 26.29 -14.57
CA GLY A 231 -5.71 27.51 -14.25
C GLY A 231 -6.51 27.39 -12.96
N ARG A 232 -6.35 28.39 -12.10
CA ARG A 232 -7.15 28.60 -10.88
C ARG A 232 -7.67 30.03 -10.83
N GLN A 233 -8.87 30.23 -10.32
CA GLN A 233 -9.41 31.57 -10.09
C GLN A 233 -9.11 32.01 -8.65
N ILE A 234 -8.35 33.09 -8.49
CA ILE A 234 -8.03 33.67 -7.17
C ILE A 234 -8.46 35.13 -7.19
N ASN A 235 -9.43 35.50 -6.35
CA ASN A 235 -9.92 36.87 -6.21
C ASN A 235 -10.24 37.51 -7.57
N GLU A 236 -11.06 36.83 -8.39
CA GLU A 236 -11.47 37.25 -9.74
C GLU A 236 -10.34 37.29 -10.79
N LYS A 237 -9.12 36.86 -10.44
CA LYS A 237 -8.00 36.75 -11.39
C LYS A 237 -7.73 35.30 -11.74
N ILE A 238 -7.54 35.03 -13.03
CA ILE A 238 -7.08 33.73 -13.52
C ILE A 238 -5.56 33.68 -13.33
N VAL A 239 -5.10 32.74 -12.52
CA VAL A 239 -3.68 32.44 -12.34
C VAL A 239 -3.38 31.13 -13.06
N LEU A 240 -2.41 31.17 -13.97
CA LEU A 240 -1.93 30.00 -14.69
C LEU A 240 -0.59 29.55 -14.07
N THR A 241 -0.53 28.31 -13.59
CA THR A 241 0.69 27.71 -13.09
C THR A 241 1.23 26.75 -14.13
N SER A 242 2.49 26.96 -14.56
CA SER A 242 3.15 26.02 -15.48
C SER A 242 3.39 24.68 -14.79
N LEU A 243 3.06 23.58 -15.46
CA LEU A 243 3.37 22.24 -14.94
C LEU A 243 4.87 21.92 -14.99
N CYS A 244 5.64 22.68 -15.78
CA CYS A 244 7.08 22.47 -15.98
C CYS A 244 7.94 23.45 -15.16
N GLY A 245 7.37 24.31 -14.30
CA GLY A 245 8.15 25.20 -13.43
C GLY A 245 7.32 26.12 -12.52
N GLU A 246 7.92 26.60 -11.43
CA GLU A 246 7.29 27.38 -10.34
C GLU A 246 6.87 28.83 -10.69
N LYS A 247 6.75 29.17 -11.98
CA LYS A 247 6.35 30.53 -12.35
C LYS A 247 4.84 30.63 -12.49
N GLU A 248 4.24 31.46 -11.63
CA GLU A 248 2.88 31.95 -11.82
C GLU A 248 2.84 32.93 -12.98
N TYR A 249 1.87 32.75 -13.87
CA TYR A 249 1.66 33.58 -15.03
C TYR A 249 0.23 34.12 -14.99
N SER A 250 0.12 35.45 -15.09
CA SER A 250 -1.17 36.15 -15.19
C SER A 250 -1.33 36.61 -16.64
N PRO A 251 -2.05 35.86 -17.50
CA PRO A 251 -2.22 36.22 -18.89
C PRO A 251 -2.98 37.54 -19.04
N SER A 252 -2.60 38.34 -20.04
CA SER A 252 -3.40 39.50 -20.46
C SER A 252 -4.73 39.05 -21.09
N LYS A 253 -5.71 39.96 -21.17
CA LYS A 253 -7.00 39.67 -21.85
C LYS A 253 -6.82 39.20 -23.30
N GLU A 254 -5.82 39.72 -24.00
CA GLU A 254 -5.49 39.31 -25.38
C GLU A 254 -4.84 37.93 -25.49
N GLU A 255 -4.23 37.43 -24.42
CA GLU A 255 -3.66 36.08 -24.38
C GLU A 255 -4.72 35.05 -23.98
N LEU A 256 -5.67 35.44 -23.14
CA LEU A 256 -6.85 34.64 -22.82
C LEU A 256 -7.68 34.33 -24.09
N THR A 257 -7.82 35.28 -25.02
CA THR A 257 -8.51 35.05 -26.31
C THR A 257 -7.73 34.13 -27.25
N LYS A 258 -6.43 33.89 -26.99
CA LYS A 258 -5.58 32.95 -27.75
C LYS A 258 -5.60 31.54 -27.15
N ILE A 259 -6.29 31.30 -26.03
CA ILE A 259 -6.47 29.96 -25.46
C ILE A 259 -7.29 29.14 -26.45
N LYS A 260 -6.61 28.22 -27.15
CA LYS A 260 -7.25 27.43 -28.22
C LYS A 260 -8.09 26.27 -27.69
N ARG A 261 -7.79 25.78 -26.48
CA ARG A 261 -8.44 24.61 -25.87
C ARG A 261 -8.38 24.67 -24.34
N ILE A 262 -9.51 24.34 -23.72
CA ILE A 262 -9.66 24.16 -22.27
C ILE A 262 -10.07 22.69 -22.07
N VAL A 263 -9.39 21.98 -21.18
CA VAL A 263 -9.81 20.66 -20.72
C VAL A 263 -10.25 20.82 -19.27
N MET A 264 -11.54 20.61 -19.01
CA MET A 264 -12.10 20.58 -17.66
C MET A 264 -12.29 19.12 -17.24
N PHE A 265 -11.97 18.81 -15.99
CA PHE A 265 -12.30 17.52 -15.39
C PHE A 265 -13.55 17.72 -14.51
N SER A 266 -14.68 17.15 -14.92
CA SER A 266 -15.91 17.04 -14.13
C SER A 266 -15.84 15.86 -13.16
#